data_AF-A0A969LE19-F1
#
_entry.id   AF-A0A969LE19-F1
#
_cell.length_a   1.000
_cell.length_b   1.000
_cell.length_c   1.000
_cell.angle_alpha   90.00
_cell.angle_beta   90.00
_cell.angle_gamma   90.00
#
_symmetry.space_group_name_H-M   'P 1'
#
loop_
_entity.id
_entity.type
_entity.pdbx_description
1 polymer ?
#
loop_
_entity_poly.entity_id
_entity_poly.type
_entity_poly.pdbx_seq_one_letter_code
_entity_poly.pdbx_strand_id
1 'polypeptide(L)'
;MICRSRPLHRPPPCPGFSGVHDQVFVLPAPLATGDPVYARVIANGKGAEDLRFSASSLDTVLDRGAEHARMIALAFGALCAVALAALLIWFVLSDKLFVLYAALFSLQALYLAFFSGQGFEWPLLQYALPLTSHAWNVPVALSGAAASLFVREIADLKRFSPRVYTIFGWLAGAFVVLAVANVGGYLGLGGIVAMIGNLLFIGSAIFTLVVSFLAWRRGSRAAGWFLIAWGLLEAMTIATALRMLLAG
;
A
#
# COMPACT_ATOMS: atom_id res chain seq x y z
N MET A 1 20.89 -37.79 22.92
CA MET A 1 21.29 -36.38 23.04
C MET A 1 20.02 -35.56 23.22
N ILE A 2 19.75 -35.07 24.43
CA ILE A 2 18.48 -34.41 24.79
C ILE A 2 18.56 -32.95 24.32
N CYS A 3 17.90 -32.63 23.21
CA CYS A 3 17.80 -31.27 22.70
C CYS A 3 16.88 -30.46 23.63
N ARG A 4 17.45 -29.74 24.61
CA ARG A 4 16.71 -28.75 25.41
C ARG A 4 16.43 -27.54 24.52
N SER A 5 15.20 -27.39 24.04
CA SER A 5 14.70 -26.17 23.41
C SER A 5 14.65 -25.05 24.47
N ARG A 6 15.64 -24.15 24.46
CA ARG A 6 15.53 -22.90 25.23
C ARG A 6 14.70 -21.90 24.43
N PRO A 7 13.65 -21.29 25.02
CA PRO A 7 12.94 -20.20 24.35
C PRO A 7 13.90 -19.02 24.16
N LEU A 8 14.05 -18.57 22.92
CA LEU A 8 14.90 -17.42 22.57
C LEU A 8 14.23 -16.13 23.04
N HIS A 9 15.03 -15.20 23.57
CA HIS A 9 14.54 -13.88 23.95
C HIS A 9 14.20 -13.11 22.67
N ARG A 10 12.93 -12.67 22.58
CA ARG A 10 12.45 -11.87 21.45
C ARG A 10 12.73 -10.40 21.74
N PRO A 11 13.66 -9.74 21.02
CA PRO A 11 13.65 -8.29 20.96
C PRO A 11 12.32 -7.78 20.36
N PRO A 12 12.00 -6.49 20.53
CA PRO A 12 10.84 -5.90 19.87
C PRO A 12 10.86 -6.22 18.36
N PRO A 13 9.72 -6.56 17.76
CA PRO A 13 9.65 -6.89 16.35
C PRO A 13 10.15 -5.71 15.50
N CYS A 14 10.99 -5.98 14.50
CA CYS A 14 11.32 -4.96 13.50
C CYS A 14 10.20 -4.93 12.45
N PRO A 15 9.68 -3.75 12.08
CA PRO A 15 8.63 -3.66 11.06
C PRO A 15 9.18 -4.14 9.71
N GLY A 16 8.54 -5.17 9.17
CA GLY A 16 8.81 -5.70 7.83
C GLY A 16 7.76 -5.25 6.83
N PHE A 17 8.18 -5.20 5.56
CA PHE A 17 7.38 -4.70 4.44
C PHE A 17 6.29 -5.72 4.04
N SER A 18 5.09 -5.26 3.68
CA SER A 18 4.04 -6.08 3.04
C SER A 18 3.40 -7.16 3.92
N GLY A 19 3.22 -6.91 5.23
CA GLY A 19 2.73 -7.94 6.15
C GLY A 19 3.69 -9.13 6.32
N VAL A 20 4.90 -9.04 5.74
CA VAL A 20 6.03 -9.90 6.08
C VAL A 20 6.53 -9.43 7.43
N HIS A 21 6.27 -10.21 8.47
CA HIS A 21 6.80 -9.94 9.79
C HIS A 21 8.24 -10.45 9.86
N ASP A 22 9.21 -9.54 9.79
CA ASP A 22 10.59 -9.87 10.13
C ASP A 22 10.67 -10.10 11.65
N GLN A 23 10.67 -11.38 12.03
CA GLN A 23 10.87 -11.78 13.42
C GLN A 23 12.36 -11.95 13.69
N VAL A 24 12.90 -11.05 14.50
CA VAL A 24 14.29 -11.10 14.95
C VAL A 24 14.35 -11.95 16.23
N PHE A 25 15.26 -12.93 16.23
CA PHE A 25 15.53 -13.76 17.41
C PHE A 25 17.00 -13.63 17.78
N VAL A 26 17.29 -13.30 19.04
CA VAL A 26 18.66 -13.24 19.53
C VAL A 26 19.12 -14.65 19.87
N LEU A 27 20.21 -15.09 19.25
CA LEU A 27 20.84 -16.37 19.54
C LEU A 27 21.69 -16.29 20.81
N PRO A 28 21.69 -17.35 21.65
CA PRO A 28 22.38 -17.33 22.94
C PRO A 28 23.91 -17.46 22.82
N ALA A 29 24.43 -17.82 21.65
CA ALA A 29 25.85 -17.92 21.38
C ALA A 29 26.16 -17.39 19.95
N PRO A 30 27.35 -16.83 19.71
CA PRO A 30 27.79 -16.48 18.37
C PRO A 30 27.85 -17.72 17.49
N LEU A 31 27.31 -17.63 16.27
CA LEU A 31 27.40 -18.70 15.28
C LEU A 31 28.78 -18.70 14.63
N ALA A 32 29.44 -19.86 14.59
CA ALA A 32 30.58 -20.09 13.71
C ALA A 32 30.11 -20.55 12.32
N THR A 33 30.94 -20.31 11.31
CA THR A 33 30.66 -20.80 9.95
C THR A 33 30.55 -22.33 9.95
N GLY A 34 29.38 -22.85 9.62
CA GLY A 34 29.09 -24.30 9.60
C GLY A 34 28.26 -24.80 10.78
N ASP A 35 27.95 -23.97 11.77
CA ASP A 35 27.08 -24.35 12.87
C ASP A 35 25.63 -24.56 12.40
N PRO A 36 25.01 -25.71 12.67
CA PRO A 36 23.63 -25.96 12.25
C PRO A 36 22.64 -25.22 13.15
N VAL A 37 21.75 -24.43 12.54
CA VAL A 37 20.62 -23.79 13.20
C VAL A 37 19.34 -24.50 12.82
N TYR A 38 18.60 -24.98 13.83
CA TYR A 38 17.31 -25.62 13.63
C TYR A 38 16.19 -24.67 14.05
N ALA A 39 15.36 -24.26 13.10
CA ALA A 39 14.16 -23.47 13.35
C ALA A 39 12.92 -24.34 13.10
N ARG A 40 12.04 -24.45 14.10
CA ARG A 40 10.71 -25.04 13.92
C ARG A 40 9.71 -23.91 13.73
N VAL A 41 9.17 -23.77 12.52
CA VAL A 41 8.10 -22.82 12.24
C VAL A 41 6.76 -23.54 12.28
N ILE A 42 5.86 -23.01 13.11
CA ILE A 42 4.47 -23.43 13.16
C ILE A 42 3.68 -22.26 12.59
N ALA A 43 3.28 -22.37 11.32
CA ALA A 43 2.47 -21.35 10.68
C ALA A 43 1.00 -21.78 10.70
N ASN A 44 0.13 -20.88 11.16
CA ASN A 44 -1.32 -21.07 11.13
C ASN A 44 -1.90 -20.03 10.14
N GLY A 45 -2.28 -20.47 8.93
CA GLY A 45 -2.88 -19.61 7.90
C GLY A 45 -2.13 -19.63 6.55
N LYS A 46 -2.65 -18.87 5.57
CA LYS A 46 -2.02 -18.64 4.26
C LYS A 46 -0.88 -17.62 4.39
N GLY A 47 0.23 -17.81 3.67
CA GLY A 47 1.42 -16.94 3.73
C GLY A 47 2.67 -17.55 4.37
N ALA A 48 2.61 -18.82 4.78
CA ALA A 48 3.74 -19.59 5.32
C ALA A 48 4.74 -20.10 4.27
N GLU A 49 4.57 -19.68 3.01
CA GLU A 49 5.02 -20.40 1.83
C GLU A 49 6.36 -19.87 1.30
N ASP A 50 6.73 -18.64 1.69
CA ASP A 50 8.01 -18.00 1.38
C ASP A 50 8.72 -17.59 2.69
N LEU A 51 9.09 -18.59 3.49
CA LEU A 51 9.90 -18.38 4.70
C LEU A 51 11.37 -18.23 4.33
N ARG A 52 11.91 -17.03 4.56
CA ARG A 52 13.33 -16.76 4.39
C ARG A 52 14.01 -16.65 5.74
N PHE A 53 15.02 -17.49 5.94
CA PHE A 53 15.87 -17.44 7.12
C PHE A 53 17.21 -16.82 6.72
N SER A 54 17.65 -15.84 7.50
CA SER A 54 19.00 -15.30 7.38
C SER A 54 19.57 -15.09 8.77
N ALA A 55 20.88 -15.32 8.89
CA ALA A 55 21.64 -14.99 10.09
C ALA A 55 22.47 -13.74 9.79
N SER A 56 22.45 -12.77 10.70
CA SER A 56 23.25 -11.54 10.59
C SER A 56 23.60 -11.04 11.99
N SER A 57 24.51 -10.08 12.09
CA SER A 57 24.81 -9.42 13.36
C SER A 57 23.66 -8.48 13.74
N LEU A 58 23.47 -8.27 15.05
CA LEU A 58 22.44 -7.38 15.57
C LEU A 58 22.57 -5.97 14.99
N ASP A 59 23.79 -5.44 14.93
CA ASP A 59 24.06 -4.09 14.42
C ASP A 59 23.60 -3.94 12.96
N THR A 60 23.91 -4.93 12.11
CA THR A 60 23.49 -4.90 10.70
C THR A 60 21.97 -4.99 10.55
N VAL A 61 21.28 -5.74 11.40
CA VAL A 61 19.81 -5.82 11.39
C VAL A 61 19.19 -4.49 11.84
N LEU A 62 19.72 -3.88 12.91
CA LEU A 62 19.25 -2.60 13.42
C LEU A 62 19.50 -1.46 12.44
N ASP A 63 20.67 -1.40 11.80
CA ASP A 63 21.01 -0.37 10.82
C ASP A 63 20.09 -0.45 9.60
N ARG A 64 19.84 -1.64 9.05
CA ARG A 64 18.89 -1.83 7.94
C ARG A 64 17.47 -1.47 8.33
N GLY A 65 17.04 -1.85 9.54
CA GLY A 65 15.73 -1.50 10.07
C GLY A 65 15.57 0.02 10.20
N ALA A 66 16.60 0.72 10.70
CA ALA A 66 16.61 2.17 10.84
C ALA A 66 16.62 2.89 9.48
N GLU A 67 17.40 2.40 8.51
CA GLU A 67 17.42 2.95 7.15
C GLU A 67 16.06 2.80 6.48
N HIS A 68 15.47 1.61 6.55
CA HIS A 68 14.12 1.36 6.03
C HIS A 68 13.08 2.27 6.68
N ALA A 69 13.15 2.41 8.00
CA ALA A 69 12.26 3.26 8.76
C ALA A 69 12.36 4.74 8.34
N ARG A 70 13.58 5.23 8.07
CA ARG A 70 13.82 6.59 7.57
C ARG A 70 13.26 6.79 6.18
N MET A 71 13.44 5.81 5.27
CA MET A 71 12.90 5.90 3.91
C MET A 71 11.37 6.00 3.90
N ILE A 72 10.67 5.19 4.71
CA ILE A 72 9.21 5.26 4.83
C ILE A 72 8.76 6.60 5.42
N ALA A 73 9.43 7.09 6.48
CA ALA A 73 9.10 8.37 7.08
C ALA A 73 9.27 9.54 6.10
N LEU A 74 10.35 9.52 5.29
CA LEU A 74 10.58 10.52 4.25
C LEU A 74 9.52 10.46 3.15
N ALA A 75 9.17 9.26 2.67
CA ALA A 75 8.14 9.08 1.67
C ALA A 75 6.75 9.51 2.18
N PHE A 76 6.41 9.14 3.42
CA PHE A 76 5.18 9.59 4.08
C PHE A 76 5.14 11.12 4.20
N GLY A 77 6.22 11.73 4.69
CA GLY A 77 6.33 13.19 4.82
C GLY A 77 6.19 13.90 3.47
N ALA A 78 6.78 13.36 2.40
CA ALA A 78 6.64 13.90 1.06
C ALA A 78 5.20 13.84 0.54
N LEU A 79 4.49 12.71 0.73
CA LEU A 79 3.08 12.57 0.35
C LEU A 79 2.18 13.53 1.14
N CYS A 80 2.42 13.70 2.45
CA CYS A 80 1.72 14.67 3.28
C CYS A 80 2.00 16.11 2.86
N ALA A 81 3.24 16.44 2.51
CA ALA A 81 3.59 17.78 2.01
C ALA A 81 2.87 18.09 0.69
N VAL A 82 2.81 17.12 -0.24
CA VAL A 82 2.05 17.26 -1.49
C VAL A 82 0.56 17.44 -1.23
N ALA A 83 -0.02 16.65 -0.32
CA ALA A 83 -1.42 16.78 0.06
C ALA A 83 -1.72 18.15 0.69
N LEU A 84 -0.87 18.62 1.60
CA LEU A 84 -1.00 19.93 2.24
C LEU A 84 -0.87 21.07 1.22
N ALA A 85 0.12 21.00 0.33
CA ALA A 85 0.29 21.98 -0.75
C ALA A 85 -0.96 22.04 -1.63
N ALA A 86 -1.55 20.89 -1.97
CA ALA A 86 -2.79 20.83 -2.73
C ALA A 86 -3.98 21.46 -1.97
N LEU A 87 -4.10 21.23 -0.66
CA LEU A 87 -5.13 21.89 0.15
C LEU A 87 -4.93 23.40 0.23
N LEU A 88 -3.69 23.88 0.30
CA LEU A 88 -3.39 25.31 0.28
C LEU A 88 -3.74 25.94 -1.08
N ILE A 89 -3.43 25.25 -2.19
CA ILE A 89 -3.84 25.71 -3.52
C ILE A 89 -5.36 25.69 -3.64
N TRP A 90 -6.03 24.64 -3.15
CA TRP A 90 -7.49 24.60 -3.08
C TRP A 90 -8.05 25.78 -2.28
N PHE A 91 -7.46 26.13 -1.15
CA PHE A 91 -7.93 27.25 -0.34
C PHE A 91 -7.90 28.58 -1.10
N VAL A 92 -6.93 28.76 -2.01
CA VAL A 92 -6.82 29.97 -2.84
C VAL A 92 -7.68 29.90 -4.10
N LEU A 93 -7.67 28.78 -4.84
CA LEU A 93 -8.34 28.65 -6.15
C LEU A 93 -9.78 28.13 -6.05
N SER A 94 -10.15 27.50 -4.93
CA SER A 94 -11.45 26.82 -4.69
C SER A 94 -11.83 25.76 -5.74
N ASP A 95 -10.86 25.19 -6.46
CA ASP A 95 -11.11 24.13 -7.43
C ASP A 95 -11.12 22.74 -6.76
N LYS A 96 -12.23 22.01 -6.92
CA LYS A 96 -12.46 20.65 -6.42
C LYS A 96 -11.38 19.64 -6.83
N LEU A 97 -10.66 19.87 -7.94
CA LEU A 97 -9.60 18.99 -8.41
C LEU A 97 -8.49 18.87 -7.36
N PHE A 98 -8.16 19.96 -6.67
CA PHE A 98 -7.14 19.97 -5.63
C PHE A 98 -7.58 19.25 -4.34
N VAL A 99 -8.88 19.21 -4.04
CA VAL A 99 -9.41 18.41 -2.92
C VAL A 99 -9.27 16.92 -3.21
N LEU A 100 -9.62 16.50 -4.43
CA LEU A 100 -9.44 15.10 -4.86
C LEU A 100 -7.96 14.70 -4.86
N TYR A 101 -7.09 15.61 -5.28
CA TYR A 101 -5.65 15.41 -5.25
C TYR A 101 -5.12 15.26 -3.81
N ALA A 102 -5.50 16.18 -2.92
CA ALA A 102 -5.13 16.11 -1.52
C ALA A 102 -5.64 14.81 -0.86
N ALA A 103 -6.87 14.41 -1.15
CA ALA A 103 -7.46 13.17 -0.64
C ALA A 103 -6.67 11.95 -1.12
N LEU A 104 -6.36 11.87 -2.42
CA LEU A 104 -5.55 10.80 -3.02
C LEU A 104 -4.21 10.65 -2.29
N PHE A 105 -3.43 11.72 -2.17
CA PHE A 105 -2.10 11.67 -1.56
C PHE A 105 -2.14 11.42 -0.05
N SER A 106 -3.15 11.94 0.66
CA SER A 106 -3.34 11.66 2.09
C SER A 106 -3.66 10.19 2.33
N LEU A 107 -4.55 9.61 1.52
CA LEU A 107 -4.90 8.19 1.62
C LEU A 107 -3.74 7.29 1.22
N GLN A 108 -2.94 7.70 0.22
CA GLN A 108 -1.72 6.99 -0.16
C GLN A 108 -0.65 7.03 0.95
N ALA A 109 -0.52 8.16 1.64
CA ALA A 109 0.37 8.29 2.79
C ALA A 109 -0.06 7.34 3.92
N LEU A 110 -1.36 7.32 4.25
CA LEU A 110 -1.91 6.40 5.25
C LEU A 110 -1.70 4.94 4.85
N TYR A 111 -1.98 4.59 3.59
CA TYR A 111 -1.70 3.26 3.05
C TYR A 111 -0.22 2.89 3.26
N LEU A 112 0.72 3.76 2.86
CA LEU A 112 2.15 3.49 3.02
C LEU A 112 2.54 3.28 4.50
N ALA A 113 2.04 4.11 5.40
CA ALA A 113 2.34 4.02 6.83
C ALA A 113 1.81 2.72 7.45
N PHE A 114 0.58 2.32 7.14
CA PHE A 114 -0.01 1.10 7.70
C PHE A 114 0.49 -0.18 7.02
N PHE A 115 0.68 -0.15 5.70
CA PHE A 115 1.16 -1.29 4.93
C PHE A 115 2.61 -1.66 5.27
N SER A 116 3.44 -0.68 5.63
CA SER A 116 4.79 -0.91 6.14
C SER A 116 4.85 -1.33 7.60
N GLY A 117 3.74 -1.26 8.33
CA GLY A 117 3.67 -1.54 9.77
C GLY A 117 4.26 -0.44 10.67
N GLN A 118 5.14 0.42 10.13
CA GLN A 118 5.80 1.47 10.92
C GLN A 118 4.85 2.56 11.40
N GLY A 119 3.75 2.81 10.68
CA GLY A 119 2.72 3.76 11.10
C GLY A 119 2.12 3.42 12.47
N PHE A 120 2.09 2.15 12.86
CA PHE A 120 1.57 1.74 14.17
C PHE A 120 2.43 2.18 15.35
N GLU A 121 3.69 2.56 15.12
CA GLU A 121 4.60 3.07 16.17
C GLU A 121 4.42 4.58 16.39
N TRP A 122 3.69 5.27 15.51
CA TRP A 122 3.52 6.72 15.62
C TRP A 122 2.39 7.10 16.58
N PRO A 123 2.55 8.17 17.39
CA PRO A 123 1.63 8.48 18.50
C PRO A 123 0.15 8.65 18.10
N LEU A 124 -0.11 9.13 16.88
CA LEU A 124 -1.46 9.37 16.36
C LEU A 124 -2.05 8.15 15.65
N LEU A 125 -1.22 7.34 14.99
CA LEU A 125 -1.66 6.23 14.16
C LEU A 125 -1.72 4.90 14.92
N GLN A 126 -1.07 4.79 16.09
CA GLN A 126 -1.15 3.62 16.97
C GLN A 126 -2.58 3.26 17.38
N TYR A 127 -3.51 4.24 17.43
CA TYR A 127 -4.92 3.97 17.76
C TYR A 127 -5.62 3.07 16.73
N ALA A 128 -5.04 2.90 15.53
CA ALA A 128 -5.54 2.00 14.51
C ALA A 128 -5.08 0.54 14.69
N LEU A 129 -4.29 0.22 15.72
CA LEU A 129 -3.87 -1.17 16.05
C LEU A 129 -5.05 -2.17 16.05
N PRO A 130 -6.21 -1.88 16.65
CA PRO A 130 -7.35 -2.80 16.69
C PRO A 130 -7.92 -3.12 15.31
N LEU A 131 -7.70 -2.23 14.33
CA LEU A 131 -8.18 -2.43 12.97
C LEU A 131 -7.28 -3.36 12.14
N THR A 132 -6.09 -3.73 12.63
CA THR A 132 -5.15 -4.70 12.02
C THR A 132 -5.10 -4.61 10.48
N SER A 133 -5.47 -5.66 9.75
CA SER A 133 -5.47 -5.72 8.28
C SER A 133 -6.41 -4.72 7.61
N HIS A 134 -7.41 -4.19 8.31
CA HIS A 134 -8.32 -3.17 7.77
C HIS A 134 -7.66 -1.79 7.73
N ALA A 135 -6.66 -1.54 8.58
CA ALA A 135 -5.99 -0.25 8.69
C ALA A 135 -5.32 0.20 7.38
N TRP A 136 -4.84 -0.73 6.54
CA TRP A 136 -4.25 -0.41 5.23
C TRP A 136 -5.19 -0.67 4.05
N ASN A 137 -6.10 -1.65 4.15
CA ASN A 137 -7.05 -2.00 3.09
C ASN A 137 -8.10 -0.90 2.81
N VAL A 138 -8.54 -0.19 3.84
CA VAL A 138 -9.52 0.88 3.68
C VAL A 138 -8.90 2.12 3.02
N PRO A 139 -7.75 2.65 3.48
CA PRO A 139 -7.09 3.77 2.80
C PRO A 139 -6.74 3.49 1.34
N VAL A 140 -6.26 2.28 1.01
CA VAL A 140 -5.94 1.95 -0.38
C VAL A 140 -7.21 1.92 -1.24
N ALA A 141 -8.28 1.27 -0.79
CA ALA A 141 -9.55 1.24 -1.55
C ALA A 141 -10.12 2.66 -1.76
N LEU A 142 -10.11 3.49 -0.72
CA LEU A 142 -10.54 4.88 -0.83
C LEU A 142 -9.62 5.72 -1.72
N SER A 143 -8.32 5.43 -1.75
CA SER A 143 -7.39 6.11 -2.68
C SER A 143 -7.72 5.77 -4.13
N GLY A 144 -8.10 4.52 -4.42
CA GLY A 144 -8.62 4.10 -5.72
C GLY A 144 -9.90 4.85 -6.14
N ALA A 145 -10.80 5.11 -5.18
CA ALA A 145 -11.98 5.94 -5.43
C ALA A 145 -11.60 7.39 -5.74
N ALA A 146 -10.73 8.00 -4.93
CA ALA A 146 -10.24 9.36 -5.14
C ALA A 146 -9.51 9.49 -6.48
N ALA A 147 -8.67 8.52 -6.85
CA ALA A 147 -7.97 8.46 -8.13
C ALA A 147 -8.95 8.41 -9.30
N SER A 148 -9.97 7.55 -9.23
CA SER A 148 -11.00 7.44 -10.27
C SER A 148 -11.75 8.76 -10.48
N LEU A 149 -12.11 9.44 -9.37
CA LEU A 149 -12.74 10.76 -9.41
C LEU A 149 -11.79 11.85 -9.90
N PHE A 150 -10.50 11.76 -9.58
CA PHE A 150 -9.49 12.70 -10.02
C PHE A 150 -9.26 12.61 -11.53
N VAL A 151 -9.03 11.39 -12.05
CA VAL A 151 -8.77 11.13 -13.48
C VAL A 151 -9.89 11.65 -14.36
N ARG A 152 -11.15 11.44 -13.95
CA ARG A 152 -12.30 11.91 -14.74
C ARG A 152 -12.42 13.43 -14.84
N GLU A 153 -11.91 14.17 -13.84
CA GLU A 153 -11.91 15.63 -13.82
C GLU A 153 -10.68 16.20 -14.54
N ILE A 154 -9.46 15.69 -14.27
CA ILE A 154 -8.23 16.22 -14.88
C ILE A 154 -8.13 15.98 -16.38
N ALA A 155 -8.66 14.86 -16.88
CA ALA A 155 -8.66 14.56 -18.31
C ALA A 155 -9.81 15.25 -19.07
N ASP A 156 -10.60 16.12 -18.40
CA ASP A 156 -11.79 16.79 -18.93
C ASP A 156 -12.74 15.81 -19.67
N LEU A 157 -12.92 14.62 -19.10
CA LEU A 157 -13.65 13.54 -19.77
C LEU A 157 -15.12 13.87 -19.99
N LYS A 158 -15.68 14.80 -19.20
CA LYS A 158 -17.05 15.27 -19.38
C LYS A 158 -17.26 15.86 -20.78
N ARG A 159 -16.25 16.54 -21.32
CA ARG A 159 -16.28 17.13 -22.66
C ARG A 159 -15.90 16.14 -23.76
N PHE A 160 -14.91 15.29 -23.53
CA PHE A 160 -14.39 14.37 -24.56
C PHE A 160 -15.17 13.06 -24.70
N SER A 161 -15.68 12.50 -23.60
CA SER A 161 -16.47 11.26 -23.61
C SER A 161 -17.30 11.08 -22.33
N PRO A 162 -18.59 11.47 -22.36
CA PRO A 162 -19.49 11.33 -21.20
C PRO A 162 -19.63 9.89 -20.71
N ARG A 163 -19.51 8.90 -21.61
CA ARG A 163 -19.55 7.48 -21.24
C ARG A 163 -18.37 7.08 -20.35
N VAL A 164 -17.16 7.51 -20.70
CA VAL A 164 -15.95 7.21 -19.91
C VAL A 164 -16.00 7.95 -18.56
N TYR A 165 -16.53 9.19 -18.54
CA TYR A 165 -16.78 9.92 -17.30
C TYR A 165 -17.69 9.13 -16.34
N THR A 166 -18.78 8.54 -16.85
CA THR A 166 -19.68 7.70 -16.05
C THR A 166 -19.01 6.41 -15.58
N ILE A 167 -18.18 5.76 -16.41
CA ILE A 167 -17.44 4.56 -16.02
C ILE A 167 -16.51 4.84 -14.84
N PHE A 168 -15.77 5.95 -14.84
CA PHE A 168 -14.95 6.33 -13.68
C PHE A 168 -15.78 6.64 -12.43
N GLY A 169 -16.99 7.18 -12.60
CA GLY A 169 -17.95 7.31 -11.49
C GLY A 169 -18.35 5.96 -10.88
N TRP A 170 -18.62 4.96 -11.73
CA TRP A 170 -18.92 3.59 -11.27
C TRP A 170 -17.70 2.92 -10.64
N LEU A 171 -16.50 3.11 -11.19
CA LEU A 171 -15.25 2.62 -10.59
C LEU A 171 -15.03 3.21 -9.20
N ALA A 172 -15.23 4.52 -9.04
CA ALA A 172 -15.15 5.16 -7.73
C ALA A 172 -16.17 4.55 -6.74
N GLY A 173 -17.40 4.31 -7.19
CA GLY A 173 -18.41 3.61 -6.40
C GLY A 173 -17.99 2.19 -6.01
N ALA A 174 -17.41 1.42 -6.94
CA ALA A 174 -16.92 0.07 -6.69
C ALA A 174 -15.78 0.07 -5.65
N PHE A 175 -14.87 1.04 -5.70
CA PHE A 175 -13.82 1.21 -4.70
C PHE A 175 -14.36 1.59 -3.31
N VAL A 176 -15.42 2.40 -3.24
CA VAL A 176 -16.11 2.68 -1.97
C VAL A 176 -16.78 1.43 -1.41
N VAL A 177 -17.46 0.65 -2.25
CA VAL A 177 -18.04 -0.65 -1.85
C VAL A 177 -16.95 -1.59 -1.36
N LEU A 178 -15.80 -1.63 -2.03
CA LEU A 178 -14.64 -2.41 -1.61
C LEU A 178 -14.11 -1.94 -0.25
N ALA A 179 -14.04 -0.64 0.00
CA ALA A 179 -13.62 -0.09 1.30
C ALA A 179 -14.60 -0.53 2.42
N VAL A 180 -15.91 -0.46 2.18
CA VAL A 180 -16.93 -0.91 3.13
C VAL A 180 -16.86 -2.43 3.35
N ALA A 181 -16.69 -3.21 2.28
CA ALA A 181 -16.51 -4.66 2.36
C ALA A 181 -15.27 -5.04 3.17
N ASN A 182 -14.19 -4.25 3.06
CA ASN A 182 -13.00 -4.43 3.88
C ASN A 182 -13.28 -4.15 5.37
N VAL A 183 -14.13 -3.18 5.71
CA VAL A 183 -14.55 -2.95 7.12
C VAL A 183 -15.43 -4.10 7.63
N GLY A 184 -16.28 -4.67 6.78
CA GLY A 184 -17.22 -5.75 7.12
C GLY A 184 -16.63 -7.15 7.20
N GLY A 185 -15.30 -7.31 7.24
CA GLY A 185 -14.57 -8.58 7.09
C GLY A 185 -14.75 -9.64 8.20
N TYR A 186 -15.80 -9.56 9.04
CA TYR A 186 -16.11 -10.53 10.09
C TYR A 186 -16.66 -11.88 9.60
N LEU A 187 -16.94 -12.01 8.29
CA LEU A 187 -17.64 -13.17 7.70
C LEU A 187 -16.72 -14.20 7.02
N GLY A 188 -15.40 -14.11 7.17
CA GLY A 188 -14.46 -15.08 6.55
C GLY A 188 -14.30 -14.92 5.03
N LEU A 189 -14.81 -13.83 4.44
CA LEU A 189 -14.72 -13.53 3.00
C LEU A 189 -13.45 -12.73 2.60
N GLY A 190 -12.51 -12.51 3.53
CA GLY A 190 -11.35 -11.64 3.32
C GLY A 190 -10.52 -11.98 2.08
N GLY A 191 -10.33 -13.27 1.77
CA GLY A 191 -9.58 -13.70 0.58
C GLY A 191 -10.26 -13.31 -0.74
N ILE A 192 -11.59 -13.42 -0.81
CA ILE A 192 -12.36 -13.05 -2.01
C ILE A 192 -12.35 -11.52 -2.17
N VAL A 193 -12.51 -10.78 -1.07
CA VAL A 193 -12.46 -9.30 -1.08
C VAL A 193 -11.10 -8.81 -1.54
N ALA A 194 -10.00 -9.42 -1.07
CA ALA A 194 -8.65 -9.07 -1.51
C ALA A 194 -8.43 -9.38 -3.00
N MET A 195 -8.88 -10.54 -3.48
CA MET A 195 -8.80 -10.91 -4.89
C MET A 195 -9.57 -9.93 -5.79
N ILE A 196 -10.82 -9.63 -5.44
CA ILE A 196 -11.64 -8.66 -6.17
C ILE A 196 -10.98 -7.28 -6.14
N GLY A 197 -10.45 -6.87 -4.99
CA GLY A 197 -9.74 -5.60 -4.85
C GLY A 197 -8.54 -5.49 -5.78
N ASN A 198 -7.67 -6.50 -5.79
CA ASN A 198 -6.50 -6.52 -6.68
C ASN A 198 -6.90 -6.48 -8.17
N LEU A 199 -7.92 -7.24 -8.57
CA LEU A 199 -8.44 -7.19 -9.94
C LEU A 199 -9.01 -5.81 -10.29
N LEU A 200 -9.71 -5.17 -9.34
CA LEU A 200 -10.25 -3.83 -9.53
C LEU A 200 -9.12 -2.81 -9.72
N PHE A 201 -8.05 -2.86 -8.91
CA PHE A 201 -6.87 -2.01 -9.07
C PHE A 201 -6.18 -2.19 -10.41
N ILE A 202 -5.93 -3.43 -10.83
CA ILE A 202 -5.30 -3.72 -12.13
C ILE A 202 -6.18 -3.19 -13.27
N GLY A 203 -7.48 -3.49 -13.22
CA GLY A 203 -8.44 -3.05 -14.23
C GLY A 203 -8.51 -1.52 -14.31
N SER A 204 -8.61 -0.83 -13.17
CA SER A 204 -8.67 0.63 -13.13
C SER A 204 -7.38 1.28 -13.59
N ALA A 205 -6.21 0.71 -13.24
CA ALA A 205 -4.90 1.24 -13.63
C ALA A 205 -4.71 1.16 -15.14
N ILE A 206 -4.95 -0.02 -15.74
CA ILE A 206 -4.87 -0.22 -17.19
C ILE A 206 -5.86 0.69 -17.90
N PHE A 207 -7.10 0.75 -17.42
CA PHE A 207 -8.13 1.61 -18.00
C PHE A 207 -7.72 3.08 -17.96
N THR A 208 -7.16 3.54 -16.84
CA THR A 208 -6.67 4.91 -16.66
C THR A 208 -5.54 5.26 -17.63
N LEU A 209 -4.57 4.37 -17.82
CA LEU A 209 -3.49 4.56 -18.78
C LEU A 209 -4.03 4.64 -20.21
N VAL A 210 -4.91 3.72 -20.60
CA VAL A 210 -5.51 3.70 -21.94
C VAL A 210 -6.32 4.96 -22.21
N VAL A 211 -7.20 5.36 -21.28
CA VAL A 211 -8.03 6.56 -21.44
C VAL A 211 -7.17 7.81 -21.48
N SER A 212 -6.19 7.95 -20.59
CA SER A 212 -5.29 9.09 -20.56
C SER A 212 -4.49 9.21 -21.86
N PHE A 213 -4.02 8.09 -22.42
CA PHE A 213 -3.33 8.07 -23.71
C PHE A 213 -4.25 8.48 -24.87
N LEU A 214 -5.48 7.97 -24.89
CA LEU A 214 -6.47 8.34 -25.90
C LEU A 214 -6.88 9.81 -25.81
N ALA A 215 -7.05 10.34 -24.60
CA ALA A 215 -7.36 11.75 -24.36
C ALA A 215 -6.20 12.64 -24.79
N TRP A 216 -4.95 12.23 -24.54
CA TRP A 216 -3.76 12.93 -25.02
C TRP A 216 -3.70 12.97 -26.55
N ARG A 217 -3.94 11.83 -27.22
CA ARG A 217 -4.01 11.76 -28.69
C ARG A 217 -5.13 12.63 -29.28
N ARG A 218 -6.20 12.90 -28.54
CA ARG A 218 -7.30 13.79 -28.93
C ARG A 218 -7.04 15.28 -28.62
N GLY A 219 -5.83 15.62 -28.15
CA GLY A 219 -5.40 17.00 -27.96
C GLY A 219 -5.46 17.51 -26.50
N SER A 220 -5.84 16.67 -25.52
CA SER A 220 -5.78 17.06 -24.12
C SER A 220 -4.34 17.07 -23.62
N ARG A 221 -3.75 18.25 -23.49
CA ARG A 221 -2.39 18.42 -22.93
C ARG A 221 -2.31 18.00 -21.47
N ALA A 222 -3.38 18.24 -20.70
CA ALA A 222 -3.47 17.85 -19.29
C ALA A 222 -3.35 16.33 -19.13
N ALA A 223 -4.02 15.54 -19.98
CA ALA A 223 -3.93 14.08 -19.96
C ALA A 223 -2.53 13.56 -20.32
N GLY A 224 -1.81 14.25 -21.22
CA GLY A 224 -0.42 13.92 -21.54
C GLY A 224 0.53 14.12 -20.35
N TRP A 225 0.44 15.27 -19.68
CA TRP A 225 1.22 15.53 -18.46
C TRP A 225 0.88 14.57 -17.33
N PHE A 226 -0.41 14.25 -17.16
CA PHE A 226 -0.86 13.23 -16.23
C PHE A 226 -0.22 11.86 -16.54
N LEU A 227 -0.20 11.43 -17.80
CA LEU A 227 0.35 10.13 -18.19
C LEU A 227 1.87 10.02 -17.92
N ILE A 228 2.61 11.12 -18.09
CA ILE A 228 4.04 11.18 -17.75
C ILE A 228 4.24 11.07 -16.23
N ALA A 229 3.49 11.84 -15.46
CA ALA A 229 3.65 11.88 -14.00
C ALA A 229 3.12 10.63 -13.29
N TRP A 230 2.04 10.01 -13.78
CA TRP A 230 1.41 8.83 -13.18
C TRP A 230 1.83 7.51 -13.81
N GLY A 231 2.43 7.50 -15.00
CA GLY A 231 2.76 6.27 -15.73
C GLY A 231 3.63 5.30 -14.91
N LEU A 232 4.65 5.82 -14.22
CA LEU A 232 5.51 5.01 -13.35
C LEU A 232 4.74 4.47 -12.12
N LEU A 233 3.89 5.29 -11.51
CA LEU A 233 3.09 4.91 -10.34
C LEU A 233 2.09 3.79 -10.70
N GLU A 234 1.39 3.92 -11.82
CA GLU A 234 0.42 2.92 -12.29
C GLU A 234 1.13 1.61 -12.66
N ALA A 235 2.29 1.67 -13.32
CA ALA A 235 3.09 0.49 -13.63
C ALA A 235 3.51 -0.27 -12.36
N MET A 236 3.94 0.45 -11.32
CA MET A 236 4.30 -0.15 -10.03
C MET A 236 3.08 -0.72 -9.29
N THR A 237 1.92 -0.05 -9.40
CA THR A 237 0.66 -0.53 -8.81
C THR A 237 0.22 -1.84 -9.46
N ILE A 238 0.28 -1.94 -10.79
CA ILE A 238 -0.01 -3.16 -11.55
C ILE A 238 0.97 -4.27 -11.15
N ALA A 239 2.27 -3.99 -11.11
CA ALA A 239 3.27 -4.98 -10.72
C ALA A 239 3.04 -5.51 -9.29
N THR A 240 2.69 -4.63 -8.35
CA THR A 240 2.42 -4.99 -6.96
C THR A 240 1.15 -5.84 -6.84
N ALA A 241 0.05 -5.41 -7.47
CA ALA A 241 -1.21 -6.15 -7.45
C ALA A 241 -1.08 -7.53 -8.13
N LEU A 242 -0.34 -7.61 -9.23
CA LEU A 242 -0.06 -8.88 -9.91
C LEU A 242 0.78 -9.80 -9.03
N ARG A 243 1.82 -9.29 -8.37
CA ARG A 243 2.61 -10.08 -7.41
C ARG A 243 1.73 -10.63 -6.28
N MET A 244 0.81 -9.83 -5.75
CA MET A 244 -0.11 -10.28 -4.69
C MET A 244 -1.08 -11.36 -5.18
N LEU A 245 -1.57 -11.27 -6.42
CA LEU A 245 -2.43 -12.31 -7.01
C LEU A 245 -1.69 -13.61 -7.29
N LEU A 246 -0.41 -13.54 -7.70
CA LEU A 246 0.40 -14.72 -7.98
C LEU A 246 0.94 -15.40 -6.71
N ALA A 247 0.94 -14.69 -5.58
CA ALA A 247 1.47 -15.17 -4.30
C ALA A 247 0.40 -15.60 -3.29
N GLY A 248 -0.90 -15.55 -3.62
CA GLY A 248 -2.02 -15.90 -2.73
C GLY A 248 -2.86 -17.09 -3.21
#